data_AF-A0A944ABG3-F1
#
_entry.id   AF-A0A944ABG3-F1
#
_cell.length_a   1.000
_cell.length_b   1.000
_cell.length_c   1.000
_cell.angle_alpha   90.00
_cell.angle_beta   90.00
_cell.angle_gamma   90.00
#
_symmetry.space_group_name_H-M   'P 1'
#
loop_
_entity.id
_entity.type
_entity.pdbx_description
1 polymer ?
#
loop_
_entity_poly.entity_id
_entity_poly.type
_entity_poly.pdbx_seq_one_letter_code
_entity_poly.pdbx_strand_id
1 'polypeptide(L)'
;MSAGREGVKNPSGAVRKAVVLAAGFGTRLKPFTCTVPKPLLPVWGEAMLLRIVNRLREMGVEDIVVNCHHLHEQVERWCAENGCRAVHEKEILGTGGVLNPLRDWLGGEDFYLVNGDIVIEGFDGFPCREDVGKRGGRDGNVLGVCLVSEEGPRTVEVERESSFATNWRSDDAGMAGTFTYCGFALLSSKVLDYIPPSGFSSIIEAFEKAMNEGWFIKCFSPDELLWTDAGTVSSYIDINSAGEDNAFADIPHVKESLAAAGKDSGEKIAFLGVRGSERAFFTSGDAVVVVYDDKNRRENALYASHTRFLADKGIPVPRILAEKPELKALVLENAGKERETSLEEKIRIVEALYSFNSLGKLFIEGGENSLPELSESFGPAIWKWERELFEKYSLHEHFSIQMPEAAARQLESVGESLEREGKALVHRDFQSSNILWKDSAFSFIDFQGMRLGPAVYDLASFVYDPYVRIPERHRDALILHYSRLAGRPEIVSVLPFAAVQRLIQCLGAYGRLASVGQKQFGRYIMPALENLLDAADKANLDAVGVLAEDLIAAEKRMGGR
;
A
#
# COMPACT_ATOMS: atom_id res chain seq x y z
N MET A 1 13.21 -38.79 -37.26
CA MET A 1 14.58 -38.26 -37.33
C MET A 1 14.90 -37.64 -35.99
N SER A 2 15.72 -38.33 -35.19
CA SER A 2 16.20 -37.87 -33.90
C SER A 2 17.35 -36.89 -34.11
N ALA A 3 17.09 -35.60 -33.91
CA ALA A 3 18.18 -34.64 -33.71
C ALA A 3 18.62 -34.76 -32.24
N GLY A 4 19.84 -35.22 -32.02
CA GLY A 4 20.43 -35.40 -30.71
C GLY A 4 20.51 -34.07 -29.96
N ARG A 5 20.06 -34.06 -28.70
CA ARG A 5 20.47 -33.07 -27.72
C ARG A 5 21.94 -33.31 -27.44
N GLU A 6 22.81 -32.49 -28.01
CA GLU A 6 24.21 -32.42 -27.60
C GLU A 6 24.24 -32.10 -26.11
N GLY A 7 24.85 -33.00 -25.33
CA GLY A 7 25.00 -32.84 -23.89
C GLY A 7 25.83 -31.60 -23.61
N VAL A 8 25.25 -30.68 -22.82
CA VAL A 8 25.98 -29.60 -22.17
C VAL A 8 27.10 -30.27 -21.35
N LYS A 9 28.34 -30.05 -21.78
CA LYS A 9 29.52 -30.49 -21.03
C LYS A 9 29.48 -29.78 -19.67
N ASN A 10 29.35 -30.54 -18.59
CA ASN A 10 29.43 -30.02 -17.23
C ASN A 10 30.88 -29.57 -16.97
N PRO A 11 31.18 -28.26 -16.88
CA PRO A 11 32.55 -27.81 -16.70
C PRO A 11 32.98 -28.07 -15.25
N SER A 12 34.19 -28.58 -15.08
CA SER A 12 34.82 -28.77 -13.77
C SER A 12 34.99 -27.41 -13.07
N GLY A 13 34.04 -27.02 -12.23
CA GLY A 13 33.99 -25.70 -11.59
C GLY A 13 32.59 -25.15 -11.28
N ALA A 14 31.52 -25.85 -11.69
CA ALA A 14 30.14 -25.44 -11.46
C ALA A 14 29.76 -25.37 -9.96
N VAL A 15 29.14 -24.27 -9.56
CA VAL A 15 28.65 -24.02 -8.20
C VAL A 15 27.32 -24.74 -8.03
N ARG A 16 27.27 -25.74 -7.14
CA ARG A 16 26.11 -26.64 -7.01
C ARG A 16 25.07 -26.21 -5.98
N LYS A 17 25.42 -25.28 -5.08
CA LYS A 17 24.59 -24.89 -3.94
C LYS A 17 24.09 -23.46 -4.03
N ALA A 18 22.86 -23.23 -3.58
CA ALA A 18 22.33 -21.89 -3.41
C ALA A 18 21.50 -21.75 -2.13
N VAL A 19 21.52 -20.55 -1.56
CA VAL A 19 20.65 -20.09 -0.48
C VAL A 19 19.81 -18.93 -1.02
N VAL A 20 18.49 -19.09 -1.00
CA VAL A 20 17.54 -18.04 -1.38
C VAL A 20 16.94 -17.43 -0.13
N LEU A 21 17.09 -16.12 0.01
CA LEU A 21 16.67 -15.30 1.13
C LEU A 21 15.20 -14.88 1.01
N ALA A 22 14.28 -15.72 1.49
CA ALA A 22 12.84 -15.49 1.45
C ALA A 22 12.20 -15.26 2.85
N ALA A 23 13.01 -15.15 3.91
CA ALA A 23 12.55 -14.76 5.24
C ALA A 23 12.36 -13.24 5.37
N GLY A 24 11.13 -12.82 5.65
CA GLY A 24 10.78 -11.43 5.93
C GLY A 24 9.34 -11.31 6.39
N PHE A 25 8.95 -10.15 6.93
CA PHE A 25 7.60 -9.93 7.46
C PHE A 25 6.53 -9.65 6.38
N GLY A 26 6.93 -9.34 5.16
CA GLY A 26 6.01 -9.02 4.06
C GLY A 26 5.19 -7.74 4.24
N THR A 27 5.39 -6.96 5.30
CA THR A 27 4.52 -5.84 5.73
C THR A 27 4.36 -4.73 4.68
N ARG A 28 5.38 -4.48 3.87
CA ARG A 28 5.39 -3.43 2.82
C ARG A 28 4.57 -3.76 1.57
N LEU A 29 4.14 -5.02 1.44
CA LEU A 29 3.32 -5.53 0.33
C LEU A 29 1.89 -5.89 0.76
N LYS A 30 1.51 -5.51 1.99
CA LYS A 30 0.10 -5.59 2.38
C LYS A 30 -0.75 -4.76 1.40
N PRO A 31 -1.95 -5.24 1.03
CA PRO A 31 -2.67 -6.37 1.63
C PRO A 31 -2.32 -7.75 1.07
N PHE A 32 -1.59 -7.87 -0.05
CA PHE A 32 -1.35 -9.16 -0.72
C PHE A 32 -0.64 -10.18 0.18
N THR A 33 0.30 -9.70 0.99
CA THR A 33 1.07 -10.57 1.88
C THR A 33 0.31 -11.04 3.11
N CYS A 34 -0.94 -10.63 3.30
CA CYS A 34 -1.75 -11.15 4.40
C CYS A 34 -2.09 -12.63 4.26
N THR A 35 -2.13 -13.14 3.03
CA THR A 35 -2.53 -14.53 2.72
C THR A 35 -1.55 -15.26 1.81
N VAL A 36 -0.72 -14.54 1.05
CA VAL A 36 0.30 -15.11 0.16
C VAL A 36 1.71 -14.65 0.59
N PRO A 37 2.67 -15.53 0.90
CA PRO A 37 4.02 -15.08 1.24
C PRO A 37 4.64 -14.31 0.08
N LYS A 38 5.33 -13.22 0.38
CA LYS A 38 6.03 -12.37 -0.61
C LYS A 38 6.72 -13.17 -1.73
N PRO A 39 7.63 -14.13 -1.46
CA PRO A 39 8.33 -14.88 -2.51
C PRO A 39 7.41 -15.66 -3.46
N LEU A 40 6.17 -15.96 -3.07
CA LEU A 40 5.20 -16.68 -3.90
C LEU A 40 4.22 -15.76 -4.63
N LEU A 41 4.34 -14.44 -4.47
CA LEU A 41 3.60 -13.51 -5.31
C LEU A 41 4.08 -13.61 -6.76
N PRO A 42 3.16 -13.68 -7.74
CA PRO A 42 3.53 -13.84 -9.13
C PRO A 42 3.99 -12.54 -9.78
N VAL A 43 4.94 -12.66 -10.70
CA VAL A 43 5.36 -11.63 -11.65
C VAL A 43 5.30 -12.24 -13.05
N TRP A 44 4.46 -11.67 -13.91
CA TRP A 44 4.18 -12.18 -15.27
C TRP A 44 3.83 -13.67 -15.29
N GLY A 45 2.84 -14.05 -14.48
CA GLY A 45 2.31 -15.41 -14.42
C GLY A 45 3.08 -16.42 -13.56
N GLU A 46 4.28 -16.06 -13.08
CA GLU A 46 5.15 -16.99 -12.36
C GLU A 46 5.57 -16.43 -10.99
N ALA A 47 5.54 -17.26 -9.94
CA ALA A 47 6.01 -16.87 -8.61
C ALA A 47 7.48 -16.35 -8.66
N MET A 48 7.77 -15.25 -7.96
CA MET A 48 9.14 -14.70 -7.89
C MET A 48 10.18 -15.77 -7.48
N LEU A 49 9.82 -16.62 -6.51
CA LEU A 49 10.68 -17.71 -6.07
C LEU A 49 10.90 -18.78 -7.15
N LEU A 50 9.88 -19.09 -7.96
CA LEU A 50 10.02 -20.06 -9.04
C LEU A 50 10.97 -19.54 -10.12
N ARG A 51 10.88 -18.24 -10.46
CA ARG A 51 11.80 -17.57 -11.39
C ARG A 51 13.26 -17.69 -10.93
N ILE A 52 13.52 -17.40 -9.65
CA ILE A 52 14.87 -17.51 -9.06
C ILE A 52 15.36 -18.96 -9.10
N VAL A 53 14.51 -19.92 -8.70
CA VAL A 53 14.88 -21.34 -8.67
C VAL A 53 15.15 -21.89 -10.07
N ASN A 54 14.34 -21.53 -11.06
CA ASN A 54 14.54 -21.91 -12.46
C ASN A 54 15.86 -21.34 -12.97
N ARG A 55 16.16 -20.08 -12.68
CA ARG A 55 17.42 -19.47 -13.07
C ARG A 55 18.64 -20.16 -12.45
N LEU A 56 18.58 -20.46 -11.15
CA LEU A 56 19.66 -21.19 -10.47
C LEU A 56 19.88 -22.58 -11.09
N ARG A 57 18.82 -23.28 -11.48
CA ARG A 57 18.91 -24.59 -12.15
C ARG A 57 19.53 -24.50 -13.54
N GLU A 58 19.17 -23.48 -14.31
CA GLU A 58 19.80 -23.21 -15.61
C GLU A 58 21.31 -22.96 -15.47
N MET A 59 21.73 -22.37 -14.35
CA MET A 59 23.15 -22.19 -14.00
C MET A 59 23.82 -23.46 -13.46
N GLY A 60 23.12 -24.59 -13.38
CA GLY A 60 23.65 -25.86 -12.90
C GLY A 60 23.63 -26.05 -11.38
N VAL A 61 22.89 -25.22 -10.64
CA VAL A 61 22.67 -25.43 -9.20
C VAL A 61 21.73 -26.62 -9.00
N GLU A 62 22.14 -27.55 -8.14
CA GLU A 62 21.41 -28.79 -7.86
C GLU A 62 20.75 -28.77 -6.48
N ASP A 63 21.39 -28.13 -5.50
CA ASP A 63 20.98 -28.15 -4.10
C ASP A 63 20.61 -26.73 -3.62
N ILE A 64 19.30 -26.46 -3.51
CA ILE A 64 18.76 -25.13 -3.16
C ILE A 64 18.11 -25.16 -1.78
N VAL A 65 18.55 -24.24 -0.91
CA VAL A 65 17.92 -23.95 0.38
C VAL A 65 17.17 -22.62 0.30
N VAL A 66 15.94 -22.58 0.82
CA VAL A 66 15.13 -21.36 0.94
C VAL A 66 14.81 -21.13 2.40
N ASN A 67 15.24 -20.00 2.97
CA ASN A 67 14.81 -19.62 4.32
C ASN A 67 13.41 -18.98 4.28
N CYS A 68 12.62 -19.13 5.34
CA CYS A 68 11.26 -18.58 5.41
C CYS A 68 10.87 -18.20 6.83
N HIS A 69 9.91 -17.29 6.97
CA HIS A 69 9.41 -16.81 8.27
C HIS A 69 7.90 -16.55 8.24
N HIS A 70 7.48 -15.47 7.57
CA HIS A 70 6.07 -15.14 7.40
C HIS A 70 5.39 -16.14 6.44
N LEU A 71 4.27 -16.73 6.88
CA LEU A 71 3.56 -17.80 6.17
C LEU A 71 4.48 -18.97 5.75
N HIS A 72 5.46 -19.32 6.62
CA HIS A 72 6.48 -20.33 6.31
C HIS A 72 5.89 -21.66 5.81
N GLU A 73 4.76 -22.10 6.36
CA GLU A 73 4.12 -23.37 5.97
C GLU A 73 3.80 -23.44 4.46
N GLN A 74 3.45 -22.30 3.85
CA GLN A 74 3.21 -22.23 2.40
C GLN A 74 4.51 -22.32 1.62
N VAL A 75 5.59 -21.66 2.09
CA VAL A 75 6.91 -21.72 1.46
C VAL A 75 7.53 -23.11 1.60
N GLU A 76 7.37 -23.76 2.75
CA GLU A 76 7.82 -25.13 3.03
C GLU A 76 7.13 -26.13 2.09
N ARG A 77 5.81 -26.03 1.95
CA ARG A 77 5.05 -26.84 1.00
C ARG A 77 5.51 -26.60 -0.43
N TRP A 78 5.63 -25.35 -0.83
CA TRP A 78 6.09 -24.97 -2.17
C TRP A 78 7.49 -25.54 -2.46
N CYS A 79 8.42 -25.47 -1.49
CA CYS A 79 9.77 -26.03 -1.64
C CYS A 79 9.74 -27.55 -1.82
N ALA A 80 8.92 -28.26 -1.04
CA ALA A 80 8.78 -29.71 -1.15
C ALA A 80 8.26 -30.15 -2.53
N GLU A 81 7.29 -29.40 -3.08
CA GLU A 81 6.72 -29.64 -4.42
C GLU A 81 7.70 -29.30 -5.55
N ASN A 82 8.59 -28.33 -5.31
CA ASN A 82 9.55 -27.83 -6.30
C ASN A 82 10.98 -28.33 -6.04
N GLY A 83 11.18 -29.41 -5.28
CA GLY A 83 12.51 -30.02 -5.10
C GLY A 83 13.57 -29.09 -4.46
N CYS A 84 13.15 -28.22 -3.54
CA CYS A 84 14.02 -27.35 -2.75
C CYS A 84 13.91 -27.73 -1.26
N ARG A 85 14.92 -27.36 -0.46
CA ARG A 85 14.88 -27.50 1.00
C ARG A 85 14.45 -26.19 1.65
N ALA A 86 13.37 -26.19 2.42
CA ALA A 86 13.00 -25.03 3.23
C ALA A 86 13.68 -25.05 4.61
N VAL A 87 14.00 -23.87 5.13
CA VAL A 87 14.47 -23.66 6.50
C VAL A 87 13.65 -22.55 7.15
N HIS A 88 12.87 -22.91 8.17
CA HIS A 88 12.08 -21.94 8.91
C HIS A 88 12.94 -21.19 9.95
N GLU A 89 13.06 -19.89 9.77
CA GLU A 89 13.60 -18.95 10.76
C GLU A 89 12.50 -18.54 11.73
N LYS A 90 12.53 -19.05 12.96
CA LYS A 90 11.59 -18.61 14.01
C LYS A 90 11.83 -17.15 14.40
N GLU A 91 13.08 -16.73 14.41
CA GLU A 91 13.53 -15.35 14.62
C GLU A 91 14.32 -14.92 13.39
N ILE A 92 14.13 -13.69 12.92
CA ILE A 92 14.84 -13.20 11.73
C ILE A 92 16.31 -12.95 12.09
N LEU A 93 17.21 -13.70 11.46
CA LEU A 93 18.66 -13.64 11.69
C LEU A 93 19.39 -12.69 10.72
N GLY A 94 18.65 -12.03 9.82
CA GLY A 94 19.22 -11.21 8.77
C GLY A 94 19.87 -12.03 7.66
N THR A 95 20.40 -11.36 6.64
CA THR A 95 20.89 -11.99 5.42
C THR A 95 22.20 -12.76 5.59
N GLY A 96 22.98 -12.42 6.62
CA GLY A 96 24.20 -13.14 7.01
C GLY A 96 23.94 -14.18 8.11
N GLY A 97 23.18 -13.83 9.14
CA GLY A 97 22.99 -14.70 10.31
C GLY A 97 22.30 -16.04 9.97
N VAL A 98 21.42 -16.04 8.96
CA VAL A 98 20.77 -17.27 8.44
C VAL A 98 21.74 -18.30 7.87
N LEU A 99 22.97 -17.91 7.54
CA LEU A 99 23.97 -18.83 7.00
C LEU A 99 24.64 -19.68 8.10
N ASN A 100 24.57 -19.27 9.37
CA ASN A 100 25.19 -20.01 10.47
C ASN A 100 24.66 -21.45 10.63
N PRO A 101 23.33 -21.69 10.65
CA PRO A 101 22.79 -23.04 10.70
C PRO A 101 23.08 -23.87 9.44
N LEU A 102 23.52 -23.25 8.35
CA LEU A 102 23.79 -23.90 7.07
C LEU A 102 25.26 -24.24 6.85
N ARG A 103 26.17 -23.91 7.79
CA ARG A 103 27.63 -24.15 7.65
C ARG A 103 27.98 -25.59 7.27
N ASP A 104 27.43 -26.56 7.99
CA ASP A 104 27.69 -27.99 7.74
C ASP A 104 27.16 -28.44 6.37
N TRP A 105 26.00 -27.91 5.97
CA TRP A 105 25.41 -28.21 4.67
C TRP A 105 26.20 -27.56 3.53
N LEU A 106 26.68 -26.33 3.71
CA LEU A 106 27.55 -25.65 2.75
C LEU A 106 28.87 -26.41 2.58
N GLY A 107 29.41 -26.99 3.66
CA GLY A 107 30.50 -27.97 3.58
C GLY A 107 31.82 -27.41 3.04
N GLY A 108 32.02 -26.09 3.14
CA GLY A 108 33.19 -25.42 2.59
C GLY A 108 33.10 -25.10 1.09
N GLU A 109 32.01 -25.44 0.42
CA GLU A 109 31.81 -25.17 -1.02
C GLU A 109 31.37 -23.72 -1.27
N ASP A 110 31.73 -23.17 -2.43
CA ASP A 110 31.18 -21.90 -2.88
C ASP A 110 29.67 -22.08 -3.20
N PHE A 111 28.90 -21.01 -3.04
CA PHE A 111 27.43 -21.06 -3.15
C PHE A 111 26.87 -19.74 -3.64
N TYR A 112 25.69 -19.78 -4.25
CA TYR A 112 24.92 -18.58 -4.57
C TYR A 112 24.11 -18.11 -3.36
N LEU A 113 24.08 -16.82 -3.10
CA LEU A 113 23.16 -16.16 -2.18
C LEU A 113 22.27 -15.21 -2.98
N VAL A 114 20.95 -15.42 -2.92
CA VAL A 114 20.00 -14.68 -3.75
C VAL A 114 18.85 -14.15 -2.89
N ASN A 115 18.49 -12.89 -3.02
CA ASN A 115 17.29 -12.33 -2.40
C ASN A 115 16.02 -12.91 -3.06
N GLY A 116 15.07 -13.39 -2.26
CA GLY A 116 13.84 -14.04 -2.72
C GLY A 116 12.76 -13.09 -3.26
N ASP A 117 13.05 -11.80 -3.33
CA ASP A 117 12.13 -10.72 -3.70
C ASP A 117 12.59 -9.88 -4.90
N ILE A 118 13.59 -10.37 -5.63
CA ILE A 118 14.11 -9.71 -6.81
C ILE A 118 13.54 -10.36 -8.06
N VAL A 119 13.31 -9.54 -9.08
CA VAL A 119 13.03 -9.99 -10.45
C VAL A 119 14.28 -9.67 -11.26
N ILE A 120 14.87 -10.68 -11.90
CA ILE A 120 16.06 -10.54 -12.73
C ILE A 120 15.84 -11.21 -14.08
N GLU A 121 15.96 -10.45 -15.17
CA GLU A 121 15.88 -10.95 -16.55
C GLU A 121 16.92 -10.28 -17.47
N GLY A 122 17.06 -10.81 -18.68
CA GLY A 122 17.89 -10.19 -19.73
C GLY A 122 19.38 -10.48 -19.65
N PHE A 123 19.80 -11.48 -18.87
CA PHE A 123 21.22 -11.75 -18.65
C PHE A 123 21.61 -13.23 -18.70
N ASP A 124 22.58 -13.54 -19.57
CA ASP A 124 23.16 -14.88 -19.72
C ASP A 124 24.46 -15.09 -18.90
N GLY A 125 24.98 -14.06 -18.21
CA GLY A 125 26.34 -14.04 -17.66
C GLY A 125 26.47 -13.97 -16.14
N PHE A 126 25.59 -14.62 -15.37
CA PHE A 126 25.65 -14.56 -13.90
C PHE A 126 27.05 -14.93 -13.36
N PRO A 127 27.51 -14.32 -12.24
CA PRO A 127 28.86 -14.54 -11.73
C PRO A 127 29.17 -16.03 -11.63
N CYS A 128 30.14 -16.49 -12.43
CA CYS A 128 30.65 -17.85 -12.34
C CYS A 128 32.07 -17.85 -11.80
N ARG A 129 32.54 -19.01 -11.32
CA ARG A 129 33.86 -19.12 -10.70
C ARG A 129 35.00 -18.71 -11.64
N GLU A 130 34.82 -18.87 -12.95
CA GLU A 130 35.80 -18.49 -13.96
C GLU A 130 35.90 -16.96 -14.09
N ASP A 131 34.77 -16.25 -14.03
CA ASP A 131 34.70 -14.79 -14.21
C ASP A 131 35.23 -13.99 -13.01
N VAL A 132 35.15 -14.57 -11.81
CA VAL A 132 35.68 -13.93 -10.59
C VAL A 132 37.21 -14.13 -10.45
N GLY A 133 37.87 -14.76 -11.44
CA GLY A 133 39.26 -15.21 -11.41
C GLY A 133 40.36 -14.19 -11.03
N LYS A 134 41.10 -14.55 -9.96
CA LYS A 134 42.46 -14.18 -9.49
C LYS A 134 43.06 -12.82 -9.91
N ARG A 135 42.89 -11.79 -9.06
CA ARG A 135 43.92 -10.73 -8.94
C ARG A 135 45.13 -11.30 -8.18
N GLY A 136 46.24 -11.56 -8.87
CA GLY A 136 47.54 -11.83 -8.23
C GLY A 136 47.88 -13.28 -7.85
N GLY A 137 47.29 -14.29 -8.48
CA GLY A 137 47.76 -15.69 -8.37
C GLY A 137 47.47 -16.40 -7.03
N ARG A 138 46.64 -15.83 -6.14
CA ARG A 138 46.17 -16.52 -4.91
C ARG A 138 44.76 -17.08 -5.11
N ASP A 139 44.58 -18.37 -4.85
CA ASP A 139 43.30 -19.12 -4.85
C ASP A 139 42.34 -18.76 -3.68
N GLY A 140 42.34 -17.53 -3.19
CA GLY A 140 41.95 -17.25 -1.80
C GLY A 140 40.49 -16.91 -1.52
N ASN A 141 39.97 -15.85 -2.14
CA ASN A 141 39.02 -14.94 -1.49
C ASN A 141 38.03 -14.35 -2.52
N VAL A 142 37.05 -15.13 -2.96
CA VAL A 142 36.26 -14.84 -4.16
C VAL A 142 34.82 -14.55 -3.77
N LEU A 143 34.39 -13.29 -3.97
CA LEU A 143 32.99 -12.84 -3.88
C LEU A 143 32.65 -12.16 -5.21
N GLY A 144 31.60 -12.62 -5.89
CA GLY A 144 31.07 -12.01 -7.11
C GLY A 144 29.67 -11.47 -6.85
N VAL A 145 29.41 -10.20 -7.18
CA VAL A 145 28.12 -9.56 -6.90
C VAL A 145 27.55 -8.90 -8.16
N CYS A 146 26.25 -9.07 -8.38
CA CYS A 146 25.55 -8.37 -9.45
C CYS A 146 25.12 -7.00 -8.97
N LEU A 147 25.37 -5.99 -9.79
CA LEU A 147 24.98 -4.61 -9.58
C LEU A 147 24.20 -4.09 -10.80
N VAL A 148 23.38 -3.06 -10.59
CA VAL A 148 22.79 -2.24 -11.65
C VAL A 148 23.23 -0.79 -11.51
N SER A 149 23.28 -0.07 -12.62
CA SER A 149 23.59 1.37 -12.66
C SER A 149 22.45 2.25 -12.18
N GLU A 150 21.25 1.70 -11.97
CA GLU A 150 20.09 2.42 -11.47
C GLU A 150 20.29 2.86 -10.01
N GLU A 151 19.75 4.04 -9.68
CA GLU A 151 19.72 4.54 -8.31
C GLU A 151 18.77 3.68 -7.47
N GLY A 152 19.27 3.15 -6.36
CA GLY A 152 18.51 2.24 -5.51
C GLY A 152 19.13 2.08 -4.12
N PRO A 153 18.45 1.34 -3.22
CA PRO A 153 18.92 1.14 -1.86
C PRO A 153 20.21 0.31 -1.87
N ARG A 154 21.15 0.60 -0.96
CA ARG A 154 22.45 -0.10 -0.84
C ARG A 154 23.40 0.22 -2.01
N THR A 155 23.69 1.49 -2.14
CA THR A 155 24.63 2.04 -3.12
C THR A 155 26.05 1.56 -2.84
N VAL A 156 26.69 1.01 -3.87
CA VAL A 156 28.05 0.47 -3.89
C VAL A 156 28.91 1.33 -4.81
N GLU A 157 30.05 1.80 -4.33
CA GLU A 157 31.09 2.41 -5.16
C GLU A 157 32.00 1.31 -5.73
N VAL A 158 32.33 1.45 -7.01
CA VAL A 158 33.15 0.49 -7.74
C VAL A 158 34.34 1.19 -8.39
N GLU A 159 35.54 0.63 -8.19
CA GLU A 159 36.74 1.08 -8.89
C GLU A 159 36.64 0.74 -10.38
N ARG A 160 36.55 1.76 -11.24
CA ARG A 160 36.25 1.62 -12.68
C ARG A 160 37.19 0.69 -13.44
N GLU A 161 38.49 0.74 -13.17
CA GLU A 161 39.48 -0.04 -13.94
C GLU A 161 39.49 -1.53 -13.56
N SER A 162 39.09 -1.86 -12.34
CA SER A 162 39.26 -3.18 -11.77
C SER A 162 37.93 -3.91 -11.53
N SER A 163 36.82 -3.16 -11.56
CA SER A 163 35.47 -3.61 -11.21
C SER A 163 35.39 -4.24 -9.83
N PHE A 164 36.16 -3.74 -8.86
CA PHE A 164 36.06 -4.17 -7.47
C PHE A 164 35.30 -3.14 -6.65
N ALA A 165 34.45 -3.61 -5.73
CA ALA A 165 33.80 -2.75 -4.77
C ALA A 165 34.82 -2.06 -3.87
N THR A 166 34.61 -0.76 -3.59
CA THR A 166 35.44 0.04 -2.67
C THR A 166 34.66 0.49 -1.45
N ASN A 167 33.37 0.77 -1.60
CA ASN A 167 32.47 1.17 -0.52
C ASN A 167 31.09 0.53 -0.71
N TRP A 168 30.52 -0.03 0.35
CA TRP A 168 29.20 -0.69 0.34
C TRP A 168 28.07 0.15 0.93
N ARG A 169 28.39 1.34 1.43
CA ARG A 169 27.48 2.31 2.03
C ARG A 169 27.80 3.71 1.52
N SER A 170 27.61 3.91 0.22
CA SER A 170 27.80 5.23 -0.38
C SER A 170 26.57 6.11 -0.17
N ASP A 171 26.79 7.38 0.14
CA ASP A 171 25.74 8.41 0.17
C ASP A 171 25.56 9.10 -1.21
N ASP A 172 26.41 8.76 -2.19
CA ASP A 172 26.47 9.38 -3.51
C ASP A 172 25.62 8.63 -4.56
N ALA A 173 24.43 8.16 -4.16
CA ALA A 173 23.53 7.40 -5.03
C ALA A 173 23.26 8.14 -6.36
N GLY A 174 23.43 7.43 -7.48
CA GLY A 174 23.24 7.99 -8.83
C GLY A 174 24.46 8.76 -9.37
N MET A 175 25.54 8.92 -8.60
CA MET A 175 26.79 9.52 -9.08
C MET A 175 27.62 8.52 -9.89
N ALA A 176 28.48 9.05 -10.77
CA ALA A 176 29.25 8.23 -11.69
C ALA A 176 30.26 7.32 -10.96
N GLY A 177 30.12 6.00 -11.09
CA GLY A 177 30.91 5.01 -10.35
C GLY A 177 30.18 4.41 -9.14
N THR A 178 28.95 4.84 -8.89
CA THR A 178 28.03 4.21 -7.94
C THR A 178 27.03 3.31 -8.67
N PHE A 179 26.63 2.24 -7.98
CA PHE A 179 25.71 1.22 -8.48
C PHE A 179 24.86 0.68 -7.33
N THR A 180 23.80 -0.05 -7.64
CA THR A 180 22.93 -0.68 -6.64
C THR A 180 23.18 -2.17 -6.58
N TYR A 181 23.32 -2.74 -5.36
CA TYR A 181 23.45 -4.18 -5.18
C TYR A 181 22.14 -4.91 -5.46
N CYS A 182 22.16 -5.82 -6.45
CA CYS A 182 20.97 -6.52 -6.92
C CYS A 182 20.44 -7.60 -5.98
N GLY A 183 21.18 -7.98 -4.93
CA GLY A 183 20.80 -9.11 -4.09
C GLY A 183 21.12 -10.48 -4.69
N PHE A 184 22.01 -10.55 -5.68
CA PHE A 184 22.52 -11.80 -6.25
C PHE A 184 24.04 -11.85 -6.08
N ALA A 185 24.55 -12.89 -5.43
CA ALA A 185 25.98 -13.04 -5.19
C ALA A 185 26.45 -14.49 -5.30
N LEU A 186 27.66 -14.69 -5.83
CA LEU A 186 28.46 -15.89 -5.69
C LEU A 186 29.42 -15.70 -4.52
N LEU A 187 29.31 -16.55 -3.50
CA LEU A 187 30.06 -16.43 -2.26
C LEU A 187 30.96 -17.65 -2.04
N SER A 188 32.19 -17.40 -1.57
CA SER A 188 32.99 -18.45 -0.98
C SER A 188 32.56 -18.76 0.45
N SER A 189 32.55 -20.04 0.84
CA SER A 189 32.20 -20.50 2.20
C SER A 189 32.99 -19.83 3.32
N LYS A 190 34.21 -19.39 3.05
CA LYS A 190 35.05 -18.63 3.99
C LYS A 190 34.47 -17.28 4.39
N VAL A 191 33.52 -16.72 3.62
CA VAL A 191 32.81 -15.48 4.02
C VAL A 191 32.09 -15.66 5.36
N LEU A 192 31.74 -16.90 5.71
CA LEU A 192 31.07 -17.23 6.95
C LEU A 192 31.94 -16.92 8.18
N ASP A 193 33.27 -16.88 8.06
CA ASP A 193 34.18 -16.53 9.17
C ASP A 193 34.02 -15.07 9.64
N TYR A 194 33.44 -14.22 8.79
CA TYR A 194 33.15 -12.81 9.07
C TYR A 194 31.74 -12.56 9.63
N ILE A 195 30.92 -13.61 9.71
CA ILE A 195 29.56 -13.57 10.25
C ILE A 195 29.61 -13.92 11.74
N PRO A 196 29.01 -13.10 12.64
CA PRO A 196 28.88 -13.44 14.05
C PRO A 196 28.24 -14.84 14.22
N PRO A 197 28.69 -15.65 15.19
CA PRO A 197 28.25 -17.05 15.32
C PRO A 197 26.75 -17.20 15.66
N SER A 198 26.11 -16.13 16.14
CA SER A 198 24.69 -16.11 16.50
C SER A 198 24.12 -14.69 16.40
N GLY A 199 22.79 -14.61 16.26
CA GLY A 199 22.04 -13.36 16.25
C GLY A 199 21.88 -12.76 14.85
N PHE A 200 21.29 -11.56 14.82
CA PHE A 200 21.05 -10.83 13.59
C PHE A 200 22.38 -10.35 12.98
N SER A 201 22.59 -10.62 11.69
CA SER A 201 23.74 -10.10 10.93
C SER A 201 23.35 -9.87 9.48
N SER A 202 23.84 -8.76 8.92
CA SER A 202 23.78 -8.50 7.47
C SER A 202 24.95 -9.17 6.75
N ILE A 203 24.73 -9.69 5.55
CA ILE A 203 25.82 -10.19 4.70
C ILE A 203 26.78 -9.07 4.28
N ILE A 204 26.29 -7.82 4.19
CA ILE A 204 27.10 -6.66 3.83
C ILE A 204 28.15 -6.37 4.91
N GLU A 205 27.83 -6.59 6.19
CA GLU A 205 28.83 -6.44 7.26
C GLU A 205 29.95 -7.47 7.15
N ALA A 206 29.65 -8.68 6.66
CA ALA A 206 30.66 -9.69 6.39
C ALA A 206 31.55 -9.29 5.20
N PHE A 207 30.98 -8.68 4.16
CA PHE A 207 31.73 -8.13 3.02
C PHE A 207 32.71 -7.05 3.47
N GLU A 208 32.25 -6.08 4.28
CA GLU A 208 33.08 -5.00 4.80
C GLU A 208 34.25 -5.54 5.65
N LYS A 209 33.99 -6.50 6.56
CA LYS A 209 35.03 -7.12 7.38
C LYS A 209 36.04 -7.90 6.54
N ALA A 210 35.57 -8.67 5.56
CA ALA A 210 36.45 -9.41 4.65
C ALA A 210 37.35 -8.45 3.86
N MET A 211 36.80 -7.34 3.34
CA MET A 211 37.57 -6.33 2.62
C MET A 211 38.65 -5.68 3.49
N ASN A 212 38.37 -5.42 4.77
CA ASN A 212 39.36 -4.92 5.73
C ASN A 212 40.53 -5.90 5.97
N GLU A 213 40.32 -7.20 5.74
CA GLU A 213 41.34 -8.24 5.78
C GLU A 213 41.96 -8.55 4.40
N GLY A 214 41.73 -7.68 3.42
CA GLY A 214 42.35 -7.76 2.09
C GLY A 214 41.61 -8.68 1.11
N TRP A 215 40.32 -8.99 1.35
CA TRP A 215 39.47 -9.60 0.35
C TRP A 215 39.06 -8.60 -0.72
N PHE A 216 38.81 -9.10 -1.93
CA PHE A 216 38.29 -8.32 -3.03
C PHE A 216 36.92 -8.85 -3.44
N ILE A 217 36.00 -7.93 -3.76
CA ILE A 217 34.65 -8.29 -4.20
C ILE A 217 34.46 -7.80 -5.62
N LYS A 218 34.39 -8.73 -6.57
CA LYS A 218 34.24 -8.41 -7.99
C LYS A 218 32.79 -8.06 -8.26
N CYS A 219 32.59 -6.95 -8.94
CA CYS A 219 31.28 -6.42 -9.30
C CYS A 219 31.00 -6.69 -10.78
N PHE A 220 29.79 -7.19 -11.05
CA PHE A 220 29.27 -7.47 -12.37
C PHE A 220 28.09 -6.54 -12.62
N SER A 221 28.18 -5.66 -13.61
CA SER A 221 27.10 -4.74 -13.99
C SER A 221 26.80 -4.94 -15.47
N PRO A 222 25.88 -5.86 -15.83
CA PRO A 222 25.53 -6.10 -17.23
C PRO A 222 24.73 -4.93 -17.81
N ASP A 223 24.97 -4.61 -19.07
CA ASP A 223 24.32 -3.46 -19.73
C ASP A 223 22.81 -3.70 -19.98
N GLU A 224 22.37 -4.96 -20.14
CA GLU A 224 20.98 -5.33 -20.48
C GLU A 224 20.26 -6.09 -19.33
N LEU A 225 20.65 -5.84 -18.08
CA LEU A 225 20.03 -6.48 -16.91
C LEU A 225 18.72 -5.79 -16.52
N LEU A 226 17.59 -6.46 -16.68
CA LEU A 226 16.33 -6.04 -16.07
C LEU A 226 16.35 -6.47 -14.60
N TRP A 227 16.27 -5.52 -13.68
CA TRP A 227 16.26 -5.78 -12.24
C TRP A 227 15.16 -4.99 -11.53
N THR A 228 14.52 -5.60 -10.53
CA THR A 228 13.62 -4.89 -9.61
C THR A 228 13.61 -5.56 -8.24
N ASP A 229 13.69 -4.76 -7.16
CA ASP A 229 13.25 -5.17 -5.82
C ASP A 229 11.73 -5.00 -5.71
N ALA A 230 11.00 -6.10 -5.82
CA ALA A 230 9.54 -6.14 -5.71
C ALA A 230 9.09 -6.09 -4.24
N GLY A 231 9.70 -5.23 -3.42
CA GLY A 231 9.48 -5.12 -1.97
C GLY A 231 8.43 -4.14 -1.50
N THR A 232 7.81 -3.40 -2.40
CA THR A 232 6.74 -2.44 -2.11
C THR A 232 5.58 -2.65 -3.07
N VAL A 233 4.38 -2.20 -2.70
CA VAL A 233 3.24 -2.28 -3.62
C VAL A 233 3.52 -1.53 -4.92
N SER A 234 4.16 -0.36 -4.89
CA SER A 234 4.52 0.37 -6.12
C SER A 234 5.41 -0.49 -7.01
N SER A 235 6.57 -0.92 -6.51
CA SER A 235 7.53 -1.68 -7.33
C SER A 235 6.96 -3.01 -7.84
N TYR A 236 6.10 -3.67 -7.07
CA TYR A 236 5.39 -4.88 -7.50
C TYR A 236 4.34 -4.64 -8.60
N ILE A 237 3.65 -3.51 -8.55
CA ILE A 237 2.70 -3.11 -9.59
C ILE A 237 3.44 -2.65 -10.85
N ASP A 238 4.51 -1.87 -10.70
CA ASP A 238 5.31 -1.33 -11.80
C ASP A 238 5.92 -2.47 -12.63
N ILE A 239 6.55 -3.46 -11.98
CA ILE A 239 7.14 -4.60 -12.69
C ILE A 239 6.08 -5.45 -13.42
N ASN A 240 4.94 -5.71 -12.79
CA ASN A 240 3.86 -6.45 -13.45
C ASN A 240 3.32 -5.66 -14.66
N SER A 241 3.15 -4.34 -14.51
CA SER A 241 2.67 -3.46 -15.59
C SER A 241 3.62 -3.41 -16.80
N ALA A 242 4.90 -3.71 -16.62
CA ALA A 242 5.90 -3.75 -17.69
C ALA A 242 5.81 -5.00 -18.58
N GLY A 243 5.08 -6.04 -18.15
CA GLY A 243 4.89 -7.26 -18.93
C GLY A 243 3.83 -7.13 -20.02
N GLU A 244 3.86 -8.04 -21.01
CA GLU A 244 2.80 -8.16 -22.01
C GLU A 244 1.57 -8.90 -21.46
N ASP A 245 0.37 -8.44 -21.85
CA ASP A 245 -0.97 -8.96 -21.59
C ASP A 245 -1.34 -9.48 -20.19
N ASN A 246 -2.36 -8.85 -19.61
CA ASN A 246 -3.04 -9.25 -18.36
C ASN A 246 -2.15 -9.47 -17.12
N ALA A 247 -1.18 -8.57 -16.93
CA ALA A 247 -0.18 -8.51 -15.86
C ALA A 247 -0.63 -8.92 -14.44
N PHE A 248 -1.89 -8.71 -14.08
CA PHE A 248 -2.40 -8.96 -12.73
C PHE A 248 -3.28 -10.22 -12.63
N ALA A 249 -3.51 -10.93 -13.73
CA ALA A 249 -4.43 -12.07 -13.82
C ALA A 249 -4.03 -13.25 -12.95
N ASP A 250 -2.74 -13.45 -12.74
CA ASP A 250 -2.24 -14.58 -11.98
C ASP A 250 -2.08 -14.31 -10.50
N ILE A 251 -2.27 -13.06 -10.05
CA ILE A 251 -2.31 -12.74 -8.62
C ILE A 251 -3.44 -13.58 -7.98
N PRO A 252 -3.18 -14.45 -6.99
CA PRO A 252 -4.18 -15.38 -6.45
C PRO A 252 -5.46 -14.68 -6.01
N HIS A 253 -5.32 -13.54 -5.34
CA HIS A 253 -6.40 -12.67 -4.92
C HIS A 253 -7.33 -12.23 -6.06
N VAL A 254 -6.76 -11.98 -7.24
CA VAL A 254 -7.51 -11.52 -8.42
C VAL A 254 -8.08 -12.73 -9.16
N LYS A 255 -7.21 -13.70 -9.49
CA LYS A 255 -7.55 -14.93 -10.23
C LYS A 255 -8.71 -15.68 -9.61
N GLU A 256 -8.56 -16.04 -8.33
CA GLU A 256 -9.52 -16.91 -7.65
C GLU A 256 -10.82 -16.19 -7.31
N SER A 257 -10.74 -14.88 -7.05
CA SER A 257 -11.92 -14.07 -6.75
C SER A 257 -12.75 -13.82 -8.02
N LEU A 258 -12.12 -13.50 -9.15
CA LEU A 258 -12.82 -13.36 -10.44
C LEU A 258 -13.41 -14.71 -10.88
N ALA A 259 -12.68 -15.81 -10.73
CA ALA A 259 -13.20 -17.15 -11.00
C ALA A 259 -14.43 -17.47 -10.13
N ALA A 260 -14.42 -17.12 -8.85
CA ALA A 260 -15.56 -17.28 -7.96
C ALA A 260 -16.78 -16.41 -8.36
N ALA A 261 -16.55 -15.28 -9.03
CA ALA A 261 -17.58 -14.43 -9.61
C ALA A 261 -18.08 -14.92 -10.99
N GLY A 262 -17.56 -16.05 -11.50
CA GLY A 262 -17.87 -16.55 -12.84
C GLY A 262 -17.36 -15.65 -13.96
N LYS A 263 -16.31 -14.84 -13.70
CA LYS A 263 -15.67 -13.95 -14.68
C LYS A 263 -14.51 -14.68 -15.36
N ASP A 264 -14.41 -14.50 -16.68
CA ASP A 264 -13.36 -15.10 -17.49
C ASP A 264 -12.03 -14.34 -17.30
N SER A 265 -10.92 -15.07 -17.26
CA SER A 265 -9.55 -14.56 -17.23
C SER A 265 -9.11 -13.83 -18.51
N GLY A 266 -9.91 -13.88 -19.58
CA GLY A 266 -9.59 -13.21 -20.85
C GLY A 266 -9.74 -11.68 -20.84
N GLU A 267 -10.46 -11.11 -19.87
CA GLU A 267 -10.60 -9.65 -19.77
C GLU A 267 -9.34 -9.00 -19.19
N LYS A 268 -8.91 -7.88 -19.78
CA LYS A 268 -7.77 -7.11 -19.30
C LYS A 268 -8.03 -6.60 -17.88
N ILE A 269 -7.17 -6.98 -16.96
CA ILE A 269 -7.18 -6.53 -15.58
C ILE A 269 -6.32 -5.28 -15.46
N ALA A 270 -6.88 -4.24 -14.86
CA ALA A 270 -6.16 -3.01 -14.55
C ALA A 270 -6.12 -2.77 -13.05
N PHE A 271 -4.98 -2.28 -12.56
CA PHE A 271 -4.84 -1.83 -11.19
C PHE A 271 -5.39 -0.40 -11.04
N LEU A 272 -6.32 -0.21 -10.11
CA LEU A 272 -6.96 1.08 -9.83
C LEU A 272 -6.24 1.88 -8.73
N GLY A 273 -5.28 1.27 -8.03
CA GLY A 273 -4.50 1.92 -6.97
C GLY A 273 -4.67 1.28 -5.59
N VAL A 274 -3.82 1.72 -4.66
CA VAL A 274 -4.01 1.51 -3.22
C VAL A 274 -4.75 2.72 -2.66
N ARG A 275 -5.87 2.51 -1.95
CA ARG A 275 -6.51 3.59 -1.17
C ARG A 275 -6.03 3.53 0.27
N GLY A 276 -5.99 4.67 0.96
CA GLY A 276 -5.40 4.91 2.30
C GLY A 276 -5.93 4.07 3.49
N SER A 277 -6.66 3.00 3.21
CA SER A 277 -7.19 2.02 4.16
C SER A 277 -6.56 0.63 3.98
N GLU A 278 -5.33 0.50 3.46
CA GLU A 278 -4.67 -0.80 3.23
C GLU A 278 -5.46 -1.74 2.29
N ARG A 279 -6.08 -1.15 1.26
CA ARG A 279 -6.86 -1.87 0.24
C ARG A 279 -6.28 -1.63 -1.14
N ALA A 280 -6.14 -2.70 -1.91
CA ALA A 280 -5.73 -2.69 -3.30
C ALA A 280 -6.93 -3.02 -4.20
N PHE A 281 -7.10 -2.26 -5.27
CA PHE A 281 -8.25 -2.36 -6.16
C PHE A 281 -7.81 -2.75 -7.56
N PHE A 282 -8.48 -3.74 -8.14
CA PHE A 282 -8.31 -4.17 -9.52
C PHE A 282 -9.65 -4.12 -10.23
N THR A 283 -9.67 -3.85 -11.53
CA THR A 283 -10.89 -3.93 -12.35
C THR A 283 -10.69 -4.90 -13.50
N SER A 284 -11.74 -5.64 -13.82
CA SER A 284 -11.87 -6.52 -14.98
C SER A 284 -13.26 -6.25 -15.56
N GLY A 285 -13.32 -5.43 -16.60
CA GLY A 285 -14.56 -4.98 -17.24
C GLY A 285 -15.59 -4.42 -16.26
N ASP A 286 -16.67 -5.18 -16.04
CA ASP A 286 -17.79 -4.84 -15.17
C ASP A 286 -17.62 -5.30 -13.71
N ALA A 287 -16.45 -5.77 -13.31
CA ALA A 287 -16.11 -6.19 -11.95
C ALA A 287 -14.93 -5.39 -11.36
N VAL A 288 -14.93 -5.27 -10.04
CA VAL A 288 -13.86 -4.69 -9.22
C VAL A 288 -13.48 -5.67 -8.11
N VAL A 289 -12.22 -6.09 -8.08
CA VAL A 289 -11.66 -6.89 -6.99
C VAL A 289 -11.05 -5.96 -5.95
N VAL A 290 -11.48 -6.11 -4.70
CA VAL A 290 -10.95 -5.42 -3.54
C VAL A 290 -10.17 -6.42 -2.70
N VAL A 291 -8.86 -6.20 -2.56
CA VAL A 291 -8.00 -6.96 -1.65
C VAL A 291 -7.73 -6.10 -0.42
N TYR A 292 -7.83 -6.67 0.78
CA TYR A 292 -7.80 -5.89 2.02
C TYR A 292 -6.98 -6.54 3.15
N ASP A 293 -6.46 -5.71 4.06
CA ASP A 293 -5.97 -6.17 5.37
C ASP A 293 -6.93 -5.73 6.47
N ASP A 294 -7.40 -6.66 7.29
CA ASP A 294 -8.31 -6.41 8.41
C ASP A 294 -7.61 -6.39 9.78
N LYS A 295 -6.31 -6.73 9.86
CA LYS A 295 -5.57 -6.77 11.13
C LYS A 295 -5.36 -5.37 11.71
N ASN A 296 -4.98 -4.41 10.88
CA ASN A 296 -4.75 -3.04 11.33
C ASN A 296 -6.03 -2.18 11.21
N ARG A 297 -7.01 -2.62 10.41
CA ARG A 297 -8.27 -1.92 10.16
C ARG A 297 -9.44 -2.89 10.12
N ARG A 298 -10.05 -3.14 11.29
CA ARG A 298 -11.23 -4.01 11.43
C ARG A 298 -12.36 -3.64 10.47
N GLU A 299 -12.54 -2.35 10.19
CA GLU A 299 -13.55 -1.84 9.24
C GLU A 299 -13.45 -2.50 7.85
N ASN A 300 -12.26 -2.91 7.40
CA ASN A 300 -12.11 -3.57 6.10
C ASN A 300 -12.82 -4.92 6.01
N ALA A 301 -12.89 -5.68 7.11
CA ALA A 301 -13.65 -6.93 7.18
C ALA A 301 -15.17 -6.70 7.12
N LEU A 302 -15.63 -5.49 7.42
CA LEU A 302 -17.05 -5.15 7.46
C LEU A 302 -17.63 -4.82 6.09
N TYR A 303 -16.79 -4.57 5.08
CA TYR A 303 -17.24 -4.09 3.77
C TYR A 303 -18.35 -4.99 3.19
N ALA A 304 -18.13 -6.31 3.10
CA ALA A 304 -19.14 -7.21 2.55
C ALA A 304 -20.45 -7.22 3.36
N SER A 305 -20.36 -7.18 4.70
CA SER A 305 -21.55 -7.13 5.56
C SER A 305 -22.35 -5.83 5.39
N HIS A 306 -21.65 -4.69 5.29
CA HIS A 306 -22.26 -3.40 5.06
C HIS A 306 -22.90 -3.33 3.67
N THR A 307 -22.22 -3.83 2.64
CA THR A 307 -22.76 -3.81 1.27
C THR A 307 -24.06 -4.59 1.18
N ARG A 308 -24.13 -5.80 1.78
CA ARG A 308 -25.39 -6.58 1.80
C ARG A 308 -26.49 -5.84 2.53
N PHE A 309 -26.20 -5.34 3.73
CA PHE A 309 -27.17 -4.59 4.53
C PHE A 309 -27.71 -3.36 3.78
N LEU A 310 -26.83 -2.56 3.18
CA LEU A 310 -27.21 -1.36 2.45
C LEU A 310 -28.02 -1.70 1.19
N ALA A 311 -27.61 -2.73 0.44
CA ALA A 311 -28.35 -3.21 -0.73
C ALA A 311 -29.75 -3.70 -0.36
N ASP A 312 -29.90 -4.47 0.73
CA ASP A 312 -31.19 -4.95 1.24
C ASP A 312 -32.13 -3.81 1.65
N LYS A 313 -31.56 -2.65 2.01
CA LYS A 313 -32.31 -1.42 2.34
C LYS A 313 -32.54 -0.51 1.14
N GLY A 314 -32.15 -0.93 -0.06
CA GLY A 314 -32.31 -0.16 -1.29
C GLY A 314 -31.39 1.05 -1.40
N ILE A 315 -30.32 1.11 -0.58
CA ILE A 315 -29.28 2.13 -0.74
C ILE A 315 -28.48 1.80 -1.99
N PRO A 316 -28.17 2.79 -2.85
CA PRO A 316 -27.39 2.56 -4.05
C PRO A 316 -25.94 2.24 -3.69
N VAL A 317 -25.59 0.95 -3.64
CA VAL A 317 -24.25 0.43 -3.42
C VAL A 317 -23.91 -0.63 -4.46
N PRO A 318 -22.63 -0.85 -4.79
CA PRO A 318 -22.24 -1.87 -5.75
C PRO A 318 -22.66 -3.27 -5.26
N ARG A 319 -23.30 -4.05 -6.12
CA ARG A 319 -23.58 -5.47 -5.88
C ARG A 319 -22.31 -6.27 -5.60
N ILE A 320 -22.39 -7.19 -4.65
CA ILE A 320 -21.37 -8.22 -4.46
C ILE A 320 -21.54 -9.29 -5.54
N LEU A 321 -20.47 -9.58 -6.26
CA LEU A 321 -20.42 -10.65 -7.26
C LEU A 321 -19.84 -11.94 -6.67
N ALA A 322 -18.83 -11.84 -5.80
CA ALA A 322 -18.24 -12.96 -5.08
C ALA A 322 -17.47 -12.52 -3.84
N GLU A 323 -17.26 -13.44 -2.91
CA GLU A 323 -16.45 -13.25 -1.71
C GLU A 323 -15.41 -14.35 -1.58
N LYS A 324 -14.22 -13.95 -1.15
CA LYS A 324 -13.08 -14.83 -0.86
C LYS A 324 -12.43 -14.42 0.45
N PRO A 325 -13.10 -14.62 1.61
CA PRO A 325 -12.56 -14.22 2.91
C PRO A 325 -11.21 -14.87 3.23
N GLU A 326 -10.98 -16.10 2.77
CA GLU A 326 -9.71 -16.83 2.91
C GLU A 326 -8.53 -16.14 2.21
N LEU A 327 -8.82 -15.37 1.15
CA LEU A 327 -7.85 -14.52 0.46
C LEU A 327 -7.93 -13.05 0.90
N LYS A 328 -8.83 -12.71 1.83
CA LYS A 328 -9.18 -11.31 2.16
C LYS A 328 -9.52 -10.49 0.90
N ALA A 329 -10.37 -11.08 0.06
CA ALA A 329 -10.80 -10.47 -1.19
C ALA A 329 -12.34 -10.45 -1.33
N LEU A 330 -12.82 -9.42 -2.01
CA LEU A 330 -14.23 -9.17 -2.32
C LEU A 330 -14.34 -8.74 -3.79
N VAL A 331 -15.29 -9.28 -4.53
CA VAL A 331 -15.60 -8.84 -5.90
C VAL A 331 -16.91 -8.09 -5.89
N LEU A 332 -16.85 -6.84 -6.35
CA LEU A 332 -17.98 -5.94 -6.51
C LEU A 332 -18.27 -5.72 -7.99
N GLU A 333 -19.49 -5.33 -8.33
CA GLU A 333 -19.74 -4.76 -9.65
C GLU A 333 -18.97 -3.44 -9.81
N ASN A 334 -18.53 -3.16 -11.03
CA ASN A 334 -17.91 -1.90 -11.38
C ASN A 334 -18.99 -0.81 -11.45
N ALA A 335 -19.01 0.05 -10.44
CA ALA A 335 -19.92 1.20 -10.32
C ALA A 335 -19.53 2.41 -11.17
N GLY A 336 -18.51 2.28 -12.02
CA GLY A 336 -18.08 3.32 -12.95
C GLY A 336 -17.11 4.32 -12.33
N LYS A 337 -17.30 5.61 -12.61
CA LYS A 337 -16.32 6.67 -12.28
C LYS A 337 -16.97 7.92 -11.71
N GLU A 338 -16.19 8.73 -11.01
CA GLU A 338 -16.59 10.06 -10.59
C GLU A 338 -16.84 10.97 -11.80
N ARG A 339 -17.79 11.92 -11.68
CA ARG A 339 -18.04 12.96 -12.69
C ARG A 339 -18.69 14.19 -12.08
N GLU A 340 -18.70 15.28 -12.85
CA GLU A 340 -19.51 16.44 -12.50
C GLU A 340 -21.01 16.12 -12.56
N THR A 341 -21.77 16.71 -11.63
CA THR A 341 -23.19 16.44 -11.43
C THR A 341 -24.04 17.69 -11.57
N SER A 342 -25.25 17.56 -12.13
CA SER A 342 -26.24 18.64 -12.16
C SER A 342 -26.85 18.88 -10.78
N LEU A 343 -27.62 19.96 -10.60
CA LEU A 343 -28.35 20.20 -9.35
C LEU A 343 -29.39 19.09 -9.08
N GLU A 344 -30.09 18.64 -10.11
CA GLU A 344 -31.08 17.55 -10.03
C GLU A 344 -30.44 16.24 -9.57
N GLU A 345 -29.22 15.96 -10.04
CA GLU A 345 -28.45 14.79 -9.61
C GLU A 345 -27.99 14.91 -8.16
N LYS A 346 -27.55 16.09 -7.73
CA LYS A 346 -27.23 16.36 -6.32
C LYS A 346 -28.44 16.22 -5.42
N ILE A 347 -29.64 16.59 -5.88
CA ILE A 347 -30.89 16.36 -5.15
C ILE A 347 -31.14 14.86 -4.96
N ARG A 348 -30.98 14.05 -6.02
CA ARG A 348 -31.10 12.58 -5.92
C ARG A 348 -30.08 11.96 -4.95
N ILE A 349 -28.84 12.48 -4.93
CA ILE A 349 -27.81 12.06 -3.97
C ILE A 349 -28.25 12.39 -2.53
N VAL A 350 -28.77 13.59 -2.30
CA VAL A 350 -29.26 14.03 -0.97
C VAL A 350 -30.45 13.19 -0.49
N GLU A 351 -31.33 12.76 -1.38
CA GLU A 351 -32.44 11.85 -1.07
C GLU A 351 -31.95 10.45 -0.68
N ALA A 352 -30.97 9.93 -1.42
CA ALA A 352 -30.32 8.65 -1.10
C ALA A 352 -29.51 8.74 0.21
N LEU A 353 -28.85 9.87 0.47
CA LEU A 353 -28.18 10.14 1.75
C LEU A 353 -29.18 10.18 2.92
N TYR A 354 -30.30 10.88 2.76
CA TYR A 354 -31.35 10.90 3.79
C TYR A 354 -31.87 9.48 4.09
N SER A 355 -32.07 8.67 3.06
CA SER A 355 -32.47 7.26 3.20
C SER A 355 -31.40 6.47 3.96
N PHE A 356 -30.11 6.66 3.64
CA PHE A 356 -28.99 6.07 4.36
C PHE A 356 -28.99 6.47 5.84
N ASN A 357 -29.08 7.77 6.15
CA ASN A 357 -29.04 8.26 7.52
C ASN A 357 -30.24 7.77 8.35
N SER A 358 -31.40 7.65 7.71
CA SER A 358 -32.63 7.15 8.33
C SER A 358 -32.54 5.69 8.78
N LEU A 359 -31.59 4.90 8.26
CA LEU A 359 -31.35 3.53 8.74
C LEU A 359 -30.91 3.49 10.21
N GLY A 360 -30.38 4.59 10.75
CA GLY A 360 -30.10 4.71 12.19
C GLY A 360 -31.34 4.55 13.08
N LYS A 361 -32.55 4.79 12.55
CA LYS A 361 -33.80 4.54 13.29
C LYS A 361 -33.98 3.06 13.64
N LEU A 362 -33.48 2.14 12.82
CA LEU A 362 -33.52 0.70 13.11
C LEU A 362 -32.83 0.39 14.44
N PHE A 363 -31.70 1.04 14.72
CA PHE A 363 -31.01 0.92 16.01
C PHE A 363 -31.83 1.45 17.18
N ILE A 364 -32.51 2.58 16.98
CA ILE A 364 -33.35 3.20 18.01
C ILE A 364 -34.57 2.32 18.33
N GLU A 365 -35.18 1.71 17.31
CA GLU A 365 -36.43 0.95 17.42
C GLU A 365 -36.21 -0.54 17.76
N GLY A 366 -35.16 -1.15 17.23
CA GLY A 366 -34.88 -2.59 17.30
C GLY A 366 -33.65 -2.97 18.12
N GLY A 367 -32.89 -1.99 18.65
CA GLY A 367 -31.67 -2.21 19.41
C GLY A 367 -30.45 -2.59 18.55
N GLU A 368 -29.35 -2.95 19.21
CA GLU A 368 -28.03 -3.12 18.58
C GLU A 368 -27.98 -4.19 17.48
N ASN A 369 -28.77 -5.27 17.62
CA ASN A 369 -28.82 -6.37 16.64
C ASN A 369 -29.56 -6.02 15.32
N SER A 370 -30.12 -4.82 15.21
CA SER A 370 -30.83 -4.37 14.01
C SER A 370 -29.90 -3.79 12.93
N LEU A 371 -28.65 -3.48 13.29
CA LEU A 371 -27.60 -3.01 12.40
C LEU A 371 -26.45 -4.04 12.35
N PRO A 372 -25.67 -4.07 11.25
CA PRO A 372 -24.41 -4.84 11.24
C PRO A 372 -23.41 -4.28 12.27
N GLU A 373 -22.33 -5.02 12.54
CA GLU A 373 -21.19 -4.49 13.32
C GLU A 373 -20.75 -3.14 12.72
N LEU A 374 -20.72 -2.08 13.53
CA LEU A 374 -20.36 -0.73 13.10
C LEU A 374 -19.01 -0.32 13.66
N SER A 375 -18.40 0.69 13.04
CA SER A 375 -17.29 1.41 13.66
C SER A 375 -17.74 2.16 14.92
N GLU A 376 -16.77 2.54 15.76
CA GLU A 376 -17.02 3.33 16.97
C GLU A 376 -17.91 4.55 16.66
N SER A 377 -18.97 4.69 17.45
CA SER A 377 -19.92 5.80 17.32
C SER A 377 -19.24 7.12 17.60
N PHE A 378 -19.68 8.17 16.91
CA PHE A 378 -19.28 9.52 17.22
C PHE A 378 -19.56 9.90 18.68
N GLY A 379 -18.59 10.61 19.28
CA GLY A 379 -18.58 11.01 20.67
C GLY A 379 -17.28 11.75 21.02
N PRO A 380 -17.09 12.13 22.30
CA PRO A 380 -16.03 13.05 22.71
C PRO A 380 -14.63 12.65 22.24
N ALA A 381 -14.32 11.35 22.26
CA ALA A 381 -13.03 10.81 21.87
C ALA A 381 -12.74 11.03 20.37
N ILE A 382 -13.72 10.78 19.50
CA ILE A 382 -13.55 10.95 18.05
C ILE A 382 -13.44 12.42 17.69
N TRP A 383 -14.28 13.28 18.29
CA TRP A 383 -14.21 14.73 18.07
C TRP A 383 -12.86 15.30 18.47
N LYS A 384 -12.35 14.87 19.63
CA LYS A 384 -11.02 15.24 20.10
C LYS A 384 -9.93 14.75 19.15
N TRP A 385 -9.98 13.50 18.73
CA TRP A 385 -8.99 12.91 17.81
C TRP A 385 -8.94 13.66 16.47
N GLU A 386 -10.08 14.03 15.90
CA GLU A 386 -10.13 14.81 14.64
C GLU A 386 -9.52 16.21 14.80
N ARG A 387 -9.72 16.86 15.95
CA ARG A 387 -9.07 18.15 16.27
C ARG A 387 -7.56 18.00 16.43
N GLU A 388 -7.10 16.98 17.14
CA GLU A 388 -5.66 16.70 17.32
C GLU A 388 -4.98 16.40 15.98
N LEU A 389 -5.69 15.73 15.06
CA LEU A 389 -5.21 15.49 13.70
C LEU A 389 -5.00 16.82 12.95
N PHE A 390 -5.96 17.74 13.02
CA PHE A 390 -5.86 19.07 12.43
C PHE A 390 -4.70 19.87 13.02
N GLU A 391 -4.60 19.92 14.34
CA GLU A 391 -3.55 20.65 15.05
C GLU A 391 -2.15 20.14 14.69
N LYS A 392 -1.96 18.82 14.71
CA LYS A 392 -0.67 18.22 14.41
C LYS A 392 -0.29 18.42 12.93
N TYR A 393 -1.14 17.96 12.02
CA TYR A 393 -0.74 17.81 10.62
C TYR A 393 -0.97 19.06 9.80
N SER A 394 -2.01 19.84 10.10
CA SER A 394 -2.29 21.07 9.38
C SER A 394 -1.56 22.24 10.05
N LEU A 395 -1.82 22.52 11.33
CA LEU A 395 -1.27 23.72 11.95
C LEU A 395 0.24 23.60 12.18
N HIS A 396 0.70 22.56 12.86
CA HIS A 396 2.11 22.42 13.20
C HIS A 396 2.95 21.99 11.98
N GLU A 397 2.71 20.82 11.41
CA GLU A 397 3.59 20.27 10.37
C GLU A 397 3.53 21.06 9.04
N HIS A 398 2.33 21.50 8.60
CA HIS A 398 2.18 22.20 7.32
C HIS A 398 2.35 23.73 7.44
N PHE A 399 1.69 24.38 8.42
CA PHE A 399 1.71 25.85 8.54
C PHE A 399 2.71 26.39 9.57
N SER A 400 3.30 25.56 10.45
CA SER A 400 4.13 26.00 11.57
C SER A 400 3.44 27.01 12.51
N ILE A 401 2.13 26.82 12.74
CA ILE A 401 1.27 27.63 13.60
C ILE A 401 0.83 26.81 14.82
N GLN A 402 0.68 27.46 15.98
CA GLN A 402 0.10 26.86 17.18
C GLN A 402 -1.40 27.17 17.25
N MET A 403 -2.19 26.25 17.80
CA MET A 403 -3.64 26.45 17.95
C MET A 403 -3.94 27.64 18.88
N PRO A 404 -4.66 28.69 18.42
CA PRO A 404 -5.09 29.77 19.30
C PRO A 404 -6.10 29.28 20.35
N GLU A 405 -5.94 29.69 21.61
CA GLU A 405 -6.79 29.22 22.72
C GLU A 405 -8.29 29.54 22.50
N ALA A 406 -8.60 30.70 21.91
CA ALA A 406 -9.98 31.08 21.59
C ALA A 406 -10.60 30.17 20.52
N ALA A 407 -9.83 29.81 19.48
CA ALA A 407 -10.28 28.89 18.44
C ALA A 407 -10.43 27.47 19.01
N ALA A 408 -9.50 27.02 19.85
CA ALA A 408 -9.58 25.71 20.51
C ALA A 408 -10.89 25.54 21.31
N ARG A 409 -11.27 26.55 22.12
CA ARG A 409 -12.53 26.55 22.87
C ARG A 409 -13.76 26.51 21.97
N GLN A 410 -13.74 27.24 20.86
CA GLN A 410 -14.83 27.20 19.87
C GLN A 410 -14.92 25.85 19.18
N LEU A 411 -13.80 25.24 18.78
CA LEU A 411 -13.81 23.90 18.19
C LEU A 411 -14.26 22.81 19.17
N GLU A 412 -14.02 22.99 20.47
CA GLU A 412 -14.57 22.11 21.51
C GLU A 412 -16.09 22.24 21.60
N SER A 413 -16.63 23.46 21.62
CA SER A 413 -18.09 23.69 21.69
C SER A 413 -18.84 23.23 20.44
N VAL A 414 -18.17 23.17 19.27
CA VAL A 414 -18.69 22.51 18.06
C VAL A 414 -19.00 21.03 18.36
N GLY A 415 -18.04 20.30 18.93
CA GLY A 415 -18.23 18.88 19.28
C GLY A 415 -19.38 18.66 20.26
N GLU A 416 -19.44 19.47 21.32
CA GLU A 416 -20.55 19.43 22.29
C GLU A 416 -21.92 19.70 21.65
N SER A 417 -21.97 20.59 20.66
CA SER A 417 -23.20 20.91 19.95
C SER A 417 -23.65 19.75 19.07
N LEU A 418 -22.71 19.09 18.39
CA LEU A 418 -22.98 17.90 17.58
C LEU A 418 -23.35 16.67 18.42
N GLU A 419 -22.92 16.59 19.68
CA GLU A 419 -23.34 15.52 20.59
C GLU A 419 -24.81 15.61 21.01
N ARG A 420 -25.41 16.80 20.95
CA ARG A 420 -26.85 16.99 21.26
C ARG A 420 -27.74 16.54 20.11
N GLU A 421 -27.19 16.32 18.93
CA GLU A 421 -27.93 15.80 17.79
C GLU A 421 -28.26 14.31 17.95
N GLY A 422 -29.40 13.90 17.40
CA GLY A 422 -29.81 12.50 17.39
C GLY A 422 -28.85 11.61 16.60
N LYS A 423 -28.70 10.36 17.04
CA LYS A 423 -27.89 9.36 16.33
C LYS A 423 -28.61 8.86 15.08
N ALA A 424 -27.95 9.02 13.94
CA ALA A 424 -28.25 8.44 12.65
C ALA A 424 -27.11 7.52 12.21
N LEU A 425 -27.34 6.71 11.17
CA LEU A 425 -26.26 5.99 10.51
C LEU A 425 -25.49 6.98 9.63
N VAL A 426 -24.19 7.10 9.84
CA VAL A 426 -23.32 8.09 9.18
C VAL A 426 -22.28 7.35 8.35
N HIS A 427 -22.15 7.72 7.07
CA HIS A 427 -21.17 7.17 6.14
C HIS A 427 -19.75 7.62 6.50
N ARG A 428 -19.60 8.78 7.17
CA ARG A 428 -18.36 9.41 7.66
C ARG A 428 -17.58 10.11 6.55
N ASP A 429 -17.33 9.40 5.45
CA ASP A 429 -16.59 9.91 4.29
C ASP A 429 -17.52 10.19 3.10
N PHE A 430 -18.66 10.84 3.34
CA PHE A 430 -19.67 11.13 2.31
C PHE A 430 -19.31 12.36 1.46
N GLN A 431 -18.35 12.19 0.56
CA GLN A 431 -17.84 13.20 -0.36
C GLN A 431 -18.07 12.76 -1.81
N SER A 432 -18.00 13.68 -2.77
CA SER A 432 -18.27 13.43 -4.19
C SER A 432 -17.34 12.36 -4.79
N SER A 433 -16.12 12.22 -4.25
CA SER A 433 -15.17 11.20 -4.69
C SER A 433 -15.57 9.76 -4.31
N ASN A 434 -16.52 9.62 -3.39
CA ASN A 434 -17.09 8.34 -2.97
C ASN A 434 -18.46 8.07 -3.60
N ILE A 435 -18.83 8.83 -4.64
CA ILE A 435 -20.04 8.63 -5.44
C ILE A 435 -19.62 8.33 -6.88
N LEU A 436 -19.75 7.06 -7.28
CA LEU A 436 -19.40 6.59 -8.62
C LEU A 436 -20.64 6.54 -9.52
N TRP A 437 -20.46 6.85 -10.80
CA TRP A 437 -21.51 6.85 -11.80
C TRP A 437 -21.26 5.82 -12.89
N LYS A 438 -22.29 5.04 -13.20
CA LYS A 438 -22.41 4.20 -14.39
C LYS A 438 -23.67 4.61 -15.12
N ASP A 439 -23.48 5.25 -16.28
CA ASP A 439 -24.55 5.89 -17.03
C ASP A 439 -25.31 6.92 -16.17
N SER A 440 -26.62 6.73 -15.98
CA SER A 440 -27.50 7.61 -15.19
C SER A 440 -27.67 7.17 -13.72
N ALA A 441 -27.10 6.02 -13.35
CA ALA A 441 -27.13 5.46 -12.01
C ALA A 441 -25.85 5.82 -11.25
N PHE A 442 -25.98 6.01 -9.93
CA PHE A 442 -24.86 6.22 -9.03
C PHE A 442 -24.80 5.16 -7.94
N SER A 443 -23.65 5.01 -7.31
CA SER A 443 -23.45 4.15 -6.14
C SER A 443 -22.49 4.79 -5.15
N PHE A 444 -22.76 4.58 -3.87
CA PHE A 444 -21.88 4.95 -2.78
C PHE A 444 -20.81 3.88 -2.59
N ILE A 445 -19.58 4.30 -2.31
CA ILE A 445 -18.46 3.44 -1.96
C ILE A 445 -17.77 3.96 -0.69
N ASP A 446 -16.86 3.18 -0.14
CA ASP A 446 -16.07 3.59 1.04
C ASP A 446 -16.88 3.77 2.34
N PHE A 447 -17.99 3.05 2.46
CA PHE A 447 -18.90 3.06 3.62
C PHE A 447 -18.52 2.03 4.70
N GLN A 448 -17.41 1.30 4.57
CA GLN A 448 -17.00 0.31 5.57
C GLN A 448 -16.73 0.92 6.96
N GLY A 449 -16.40 2.21 7.00
CA GLY A 449 -16.20 2.98 8.23
C GLY A 449 -17.48 3.59 8.83
N MET A 450 -18.66 3.21 8.32
CA MET A 450 -19.95 3.74 8.78
C MET A 450 -20.18 3.46 10.26
N ARG A 451 -20.85 4.39 10.92
CA ARG A 451 -21.01 4.45 12.39
C ARG A 451 -22.25 5.23 12.77
N LEU A 452 -22.61 5.23 14.05
CA LEU A 452 -23.66 6.11 14.54
C LEU A 452 -23.11 7.52 14.83
N GLY A 453 -23.87 8.55 14.47
CA GLY A 453 -23.54 9.94 14.75
C GLY A 453 -24.56 10.94 14.20
N PRO A 454 -24.24 12.24 14.18
CA PRO A 454 -25.15 13.27 13.70
C PRO A 454 -25.32 13.19 12.18
N ALA A 455 -26.56 13.08 11.69
CA ALA A 455 -26.86 12.99 10.25
C ALA A 455 -26.33 14.18 9.44
N VAL A 456 -26.30 15.36 10.06
CA VAL A 456 -25.76 16.59 9.47
C VAL A 456 -24.28 16.50 9.11
N TYR A 457 -23.53 15.53 9.68
CA TYR A 457 -22.12 15.31 9.38
C TYR A 457 -21.89 14.88 7.93
N ASP A 458 -22.64 13.90 7.43
CA ASP A 458 -22.54 13.47 6.03
C ASP A 458 -23.03 14.56 5.07
N LEU A 459 -24.13 15.25 5.42
CA LEU A 459 -24.65 16.33 4.60
C LEU A 459 -23.63 17.46 4.47
N ALA A 460 -22.99 17.85 5.59
CA ALA A 460 -21.91 18.83 5.60
C ALA A 460 -20.73 18.39 4.74
N SER A 461 -20.31 17.12 4.84
CA SER A 461 -19.25 16.52 4.02
C SER A 461 -19.52 16.66 2.51
N PHE A 462 -20.78 16.54 2.09
CA PHE A 462 -21.15 16.64 0.68
C PHE A 462 -21.31 18.09 0.20
N VAL A 463 -21.92 18.98 1.00
CA VAL A 463 -22.25 20.34 0.55
C VAL A 463 -21.10 21.35 0.76
N TYR A 464 -20.15 21.02 1.64
CA TYR A 464 -18.87 21.73 1.87
C TYR A 464 -17.68 20.95 1.30
N ASP A 465 -17.92 20.13 0.27
CA ASP A 465 -16.91 19.28 -0.33
C ASP A 465 -15.72 20.09 -0.93
N PRO A 466 -14.46 19.88 -0.48
CA PRO A 466 -13.29 20.54 -1.06
C PRO A 466 -12.93 20.10 -2.48
N TYR A 467 -13.42 18.94 -2.95
CA TYR A 467 -13.13 18.38 -4.26
C TYR A 467 -13.93 19.06 -5.38
N VAL A 468 -15.13 19.55 -5.06
CA VAL A 468 -16.04 20.15 -6.04
C VAL A 468 -16.68 21.41 -5.45
N ARG A 469 -16.49 22.54 -6.14
CA ARG A 469 -17.12 23.79 -5.74
C ARG A 469 -18.62 23.75 -6.01
N ILE A 470 -19.43 23.75 -4.96
CA ILE A 470 -20.89 23.90 -5.04
C ILE A 470 -21.25 25.38 -4.81
N PRO A 471 -21.91 26.05 -5.78
CA PRO A 471 -22.38 27.43 -5.59
C PRO A 471 -23.30 27.56 -4.37
N GLU A 472 -23.20 28.66 -3.63
CA GLU A 472 -23.97 28.89 -2.40
C GLU A 472 -25.48 28.67 -2.58
N ARG A 473 -26.07 29.24 -3.63
CA ARG A 473 -27.50 29.01 -3.96
C ARG A 473 -27.89 27.53 -4.09
N HIS A 474 -26.97 26.68 -4.57
CA HIS A 474 -27.21 25.25 -4.69
C HIS A 474 -27.00 24.55 -3.35
N ARG A 475 -25.98 24.96 -2.58
CA ARG A 475 -25.75 24.50 -1.20
C ARG A 475 -26.99 24.73 -0.35
N ASP A 476 -27.53 25.95 -0.34
CA ASP A 476 -28.73 26.30 0.43
C ASP A 476 -29.96 25.49 -0.01
N ALA A 477 -30.14 25.29 -1.32
CA ALA A 477 -31.22 24.48 -1.86
C ALA A 477 -31.14 23.01 -1.39
N LEU A 478 -29.94 22.42 -1.39
CA LEU A 478 -29.71 21.05 -0.93
C LEU A 478 -29.93 20.90 0.58
N ILE A 479 -29.45 21.86 1.37
CA ILE A 479 -29.64 21.88 2.84
C ILE A 479 -31.13 21.99 3.17
N LEU A 480 -31.84 22.92 2.54
CA LEU A 480 -33.28 23.10 2.73
C LEU A 480 -34.06 21.86 2.28
N HIS A 481 -33.64 21.20 1.19
CA HIS A 481 -34.27 19.96 0.75
C HIS A 481 -34.12 18.85 1.79
N TYR A 482 -32.90 18.59 2.26
CA TYR A 482 -32.65 17.59 3.29
C TYR A 482 -33.42 17.90 4.59
N SER A 483 -33.44 19.17 5.01
CA SER A 483 -34.19 19.62 6.18
C SER A 483 -35.69 19.32 6.08
N ARG A 484 -36.29 19.51 4.90
CA ARG A 484 -37.70 19.15 4.64
C ARG A 484 -37.91 17.65 4.67
N LEU A 485 -37.02 16.86 4.05
CA LEU A 485 -37.11 15.39 4.08
C LEU A 485 -37.06 14.86 5.52
N ALA A 486 -36.18 15.43 6.35
CA ALA A 486 -36.04 15.06 7.75
C ALA A 486 -37.17 15.60 8.65
N GLY A 487 -37.96 16.56 8.19
CA GLY A 487 -38.92 17.28 9.03
C GLY A 487 -38.26 18.10 10.15
N ARG A 488 -37.00 18.52 9.96
CA ARG A 488 -36.14 19.18 10.95
C ARG A 488 -35.61 20.52 10.41
N PRO A 489 -36.35 21.63 10.55
CA PRO A 489 -35.92 22.96 10.09
C PRO A 489 -34.61 23.43 10.73
N GLU A 490 -34.31 23.00 11.96
CA GLU A 490 -33.11 23.34 12.71
C GLU A 490 -31.80 22.84 12.08
N ILE A 491 -31.87 21.87 11.14
CA ILE A 491 -30.70 21.40 10.38
C ILE A 491 -29.98 22.56 9.70
N VAL A 492 -30.71 23.58 9.21
CA VAL A 492 -30.13 24.76 8.57
C VAL A 492 -29.18 25.50 9.52
N SER A 493 -29.54 25.62 10.81
CA SER A 493 -28.71 26.30 11.81
C SER A 493 -27.60 25.42 12.41
N VAL A 494 -27.78 24.09 12.43
CA VAL A 494 -26.80 23.17 13.02
C VAL A 494 -25.71 22.78 12.02
N LEU A 495 -26.03 22.73 10.72
CA LEU A 495 -25.10 22.26 9.69
C LEU A 495 -23.77 23.03 9.61
N PRO A 496 -23.70 24.36 9.79
CA PRO A 496 -22.42 25.07 9.82
C PRO A 496 -21.43 24.52 10.86
N PHE A 497 -21.91 24.10 12.04
CA PHE A 497 -21.09 23.45 13.06
C PHE A 497 -20.53 22.09 12.57
N ALA A 498 -21.37 21.29 11.91
CA ALA A 498 -20.94 20.02 11.31
C ALA A 498 -19.93 20.24 10.18
N ALA A 499 -20.09 21.29 9.38
CA ALA A 499 -19.15 21.68 8.33
C ALA A 499 -17.79 22.06 8.92
N VAL A 500 -17.74 22.86 9.98
CA VAL A 500 -16.49 23.18 10.69
C VAL A 500 -15.80 21.90 11.15
N GLN A 501 -16.50 20.99 11.84
CA GLN A 501 -15.93 19.73 12.31
C GLN A 501 -15.40 18.85 11.17
N ARG A 502 -16.13 18.75 10.06
CA ARG A 502 -15.71 17.95 8.90
C ARG A 502 -14.50 18.56 8.19
N LEU A 503 -14.44 19.88 8.08
CA LEU A 503 -13.38 20.59 7.38
C LEU A 503 -12.06 20.55 8.13
N ILE A 504 -12.06 20.67 9.47
CA ILE A 504 -10.84 20.46 10.27
C ILE A 504 -10.32 19.02 10.12
N GLN A 505 -11.22 18.03 10.10
CA GLN A 505 -10.84 16.63 9.87
C GLN A 505 -10.24 16.44 8.47
N CYS A 506 -10.82 17.05 7.44
CA CYS A 506 -10.28 17.09 6.07
C CYS A 506 -8.87 17.69 6.04
N LEU A 507 -8.68 18.87 6.65
CA LEU A 507 -7.41 19.59 6.65
C LEU A 507 -6.32 18.80 7.38
N GLY A 508 -6.65 18.18 8.53
CA GLY A 508 -5.74 17.26 9.21
C GLY A 508 -5.36 16.04 8.35
N ALA A 509 -6.32 15.46 7.63
CA ALA A 509 -6.07 14.35 6.73
C ALA A 509 -5.18 14.75 5.54
N TYR A 510 -5.42 15.91 4.92
CA TYR A 510 -4.62 16.43 3.81
C TYR A 510 -3.19 16.77 4.24
N GLY A 511 -3.02 17.42 5.40
CA GLY A 511 -1.70 17.71 5.97
C GLY A 511 -0.89 16.42 6.19
N ARG A 512 -1.52 15.38 6.74
CA ARG A 512 -0.88 14.08 6.95
C ARG A 512 -0.50 13.40 5.63
N LEU A 513 -1.39 13.45 4.64
CA LEU A 513 -1.14 12.85 3.32
C LEU A 513 0.00 13.58 2.59
N ALA A 514 0.07 14.90 2.70
CA ALA A 514 1.15 15.71 2.17
C ALA A 514 2.49 15.37 2.86
N SER A 515 2.51 15.19 4.19
CA SER A 515 3.74 14.85 4.92
C SER A 515 4.29 13.46 4.61
N VAL A 516 3.46 12.53 4.14
CA VAL A 516 3.88 11.20 3.63
C VAL A 516 4.08 11.16 2.12
N GLY A 517 4.27 12.32 1.48
CA GLY A 517 4.67 12.41 0.06
C GLY A 517 3.52 12.41 -0.96
N GLN A 518 2.25 12.42 -0.53
CA GLN A 518 1.09 12.51 -1.43
C GLN A 518 0.72 13.96 -1.73
N LYS A 519 1.61 14.66 -2.44
CA LYS A 519 1.51 16.11 -2.73
C LYS A 519 0.23 16.51 -3.49
N GLN A 520 -0.41 15.58 -4.21
CA GLN A 520 -1.63 15.85 -4.96
C GLN A 520 -2.81 16.31 -4.09
N PHE A 521 -2.82 15.98 -2.78
CA PHE A 521 -3.86 16.44 -1.86
C PHE A 521 -3.70 17.90 -1.45
N GLY A 522 -2.52 18.50 -1.66
CA GLY A 522 -2.28 19.93 -1.40
C GLY A 522 -3.25 20.85 -2.16
N ARG A 523 -3.70 20.45 -3.36
CA ARG A 523 -4.64 21.24 -4.17
C ARG A 523 -6.01 21.45 -3.51
N TYR A 524 -6.36 20.63 -2.51
CA TYR A 524 -7.64 20.70 -1.79
C TYR A 524 -7.55 21.48 -0.48
N ILE A 525 -6.35 21.88 -0.04
CA ILE A 525 -6.16 22.66 1.20
C ILE A 525 -6.84 24.03 1.06
N MET A 526 -6.55 24.78 0.01
CA MET A 526 -7.16 26.11 -0.20
C MET A 526 -8.70 26.05 -0.28
N PRO A 527 -9.33 25.20 -1.11
CA PRO A 527 -10.79 25.06 -1.10
C PRO A 527 -11.37 24.68 0.27
N ALA A 528 -10.69 23.81 1.04
CA ALA A 528 -11.13 23.43 2.38
C ALA A 528 -11.06 24.61 3.37
N LEU A 529 -10.03 25.44 3.28
CA LEU A 529 -9.90 26.65 4.11
C LEU A 529 -10.96 27.70 3.77
N GLU A 530 -11.24 27.92 2.49
CA GLU A 530 -12.32 28.83 2.05
C GLU A 530 -13.70 28.36 2.54
N ASN A 531 -13.94 27.04 2.47
CA ASN A 531 -15.15 26.42 3.02
C ASN A 531 -15.19 26.54 4.56
N LEU A 532 -14.05 26.47 5.25
CA LEU A 532 -13.96 26.57 6.71
C LEU A 532 -14.33 27.98 7.17
N LEU A 533 -13.86 29.00 6.47
CA LEU A 533 -14.22 30.39 6.72
C LEU A 533 -15.74 30.61 6.56
N ASP A 534 -16.32 30.19 5.42
CA ASP A 534 -17.77 30.31 5.20
C ASP A 534 -18.60 29.58 6.28
N ALA A 535 -18.17 28.38 6.68
CA ALA A 535 -18.84 27.62 7.72
C ALA A 535 -18.71 28.27 9.11
N ALA A 536 -17.54 28.81 9.44
CA ALA A 536 -17.29 29.49 10.71
C ALA A 536 -18.13 30.77 10.83
N ASP A 537 -18.20 31.58 9.76
CA ASP A 537 -19.03 32.78 9.71
C ASP A 537 -20.51 32.45 9.91
N LYS A 538 -21.02 31.43 9.21
CA LYS A 538 -22.40 30.96 9.34
C LYS A 538 -22.72 30.37 10.73
N ALA A 539 -21.71 29.85 11.43
CA ALA A 539 -21.82 29.36 12.79
C ALA A 539 -21.60 30.46 13.86
N ASN A 540 -21.23 31.68 13.48
CA ASN A 540 -20.77 32.75 14.37
C ASN A 540 -19.59 32.32 15.27
N LEU A 541 -18.60 31.63 14.68
CA LEU A 541 -17.38 31.17 15.35
C LEU A 541 -16.20 32.09 15.02
N ASP A 542 -16.26 33.32 15.52
CA ASP A 542 -15.31 34.40 15.14
C ASP A 542 -13.83 34.01 15.25
N ALA A 543 -13.43 33.27 16.30
CA ALA A 543 -12.02 32.89 16.47
C ALA A 543 -11.59 31.79 15.50
N VAL A 544 -12.49 30.89 15.11
CA VAL A 544 -12.25 29.91 14.03
C VAL A 544 -12.22 30.61 12.67
N GLY A 545 -13.08 31.61 12.45
CA GLY A 545 -13.05 32.45 11.25
C GLY A 545 -11.70 33.15 11.07
N VAL A 546 -11.22 33.85 12.10
CA VAL A 546 -9.89 34.48 12.12
C VAL A 546 -8.77 33.46 11.84
N LEU A 547 -8.83 32.28 12.48
CA LEU A 547 -7.86 31.22 12.20
C LEU A 547 -7.90 30.79 10.73
N ALA A 548 -9.07 30.63 10.13
CA ALA A 548 -9.21 30.28 8.72
C ALA A 548 -8.63 31.37 7.80
N GLU A 549 -8.87 32.65 8.08
CA GLU A 549 -8.28 33.77 7.33
C GLU A 549 -6.75 33.76 7.37
N ASP A 550 -6.18 33.55 8.57
CA ASP A 550 -4.74 33.46 8.77
C ASP A 550 -4.11 32.30 7.97
N LEU A 551 -4.79 31.14 7.96
CA LEU A 551 -4.35 29.98 7.20
C LEU A 551 -4.47 30.20 5.68
N ILE A 552 -5.53 30.85 5.20
CA ILE A 552 -5.68 31.23 3.78
C ILE A 552 -4.53 32.17 3.38
N ALA A 553 -4.20 33.15 4.21
CA ALA A 553 -3.10 34.07 3.96
C ALA A 553 -1.75 33.32 3.95
N ALA A 554 -1.55 32.36 4.86
CA ALA A 554 -0.35 31.51 4.89
C ALA A 554 -0.22 30.65 3.62
N GLU A 555 -1.29 29.95 3.23
CA GLU A 555 -1.29 29.07 2.05
C GLU A 555 -1.03 29.86 0.76
N LYS A 556 -1.61 31.08 0.61
CA LYS A 556 -1.31 31.97 -0.52
C LYS A 556 0.17 32.37 -0.59
N ARG A 557 0.83 32.58 0.55
CA ARG A 557 2.27 32.88 0.60
C ARG A 557 3.11 31.66 0.21
N MET A 558 2.65 30.45 0.53
CA MET A 558 3.33 29.20 0.18
C MET A 558 3.17 28.84 -1.30
N GLY A 559 1.99 29.05 -1.89
CA GLY A 559 1.70 28.75 -3.30
C GLY A 559 2.23 29.76 -4.33
N GLY A 560 2.79 30.89 -3.88
CA GLY A 560 3.43 31.90 -4.71
C GLY A 560 4.95 31.71 -4.91
N ARG A 561 5.48 30.53 -4.59
CA ARG A 561 6.90 30.15 -4.74
C ARG A 561 7.11 29.08 -5.80
#